data_AF-A0A966V7J9-F1
#
_entry.id   AF-A0A966V7J9-F1
#
_cell.length_a   1.000
_cell.length_b   1.000
_cell.length_c   1.000
_cell.angle_alpha   90.00
_cell.angle_beta   90.00
_cell.angle_gamma   90.00
#
_symmetry.space_group_name_H-M   'P 1'
#
loop_
_entity.id
_entity.type
_entity.pdbx_description
1 polymer ?
#
loop_
_entity_poly.entity_id
_entity_poly.type
_entity_poly.pdbx_seq_one_letter_code
_entity_poly.pdbx_strand_id
1 'polypeptide(L)'
;MKIPTFRRLVKSDYAKEFSGLIDTLSFTINNGVEVLYQALNKSLSLKDNIACTVKDVQVELKSDGTLRADVSFSLDTSNRVLGVIVLNAINTNNSTILPDSAPFIAFSQSGKTITISAVKGLPAGQKFNLTLVAFDS
;
A
#
# COMPACT_ATOMS: atom_id res chain seq x y z
N MET A 1 18.41 4.48 -14.02
CA MET A 1 19.61 4.80 -13.21
C MET A 1 20.11 3.50 -12.60
N LYS A 2 21.31 3.01 -12.98
CA LYS A 2 21.94 1.86 -12.30
C LYS A 2 22.69 2.42 -11.09
N ILE A 3 22.29 2.02 -9.89
CA ILE A 3 22.98 2.43 -8.67
C ILE A 3 24.30 1.65 -8.63
N PRO A 4 25.47 2.30 -8.46
CA PRO A 4 26.74 1.60 -8.34
C PRO A 4 26.65 0.59 -7.19
N THR A 5 27.10 -0.64 -7.37
CA THR A 5 27.05 -1.68 -6.34
C THR A 5 27.89 -1.25 -5.13
N PHE A 6 27.29 -1.20 -3.94
CA PHE A 6 28.04 -0.95 -2.73
C PHE A 6 28.95 -2.14 -2.45
N ARG A 7 30.26 -1.88 -2.38
CA ARG A 7 31.24 -2.92 -2.05
C ARG A 7 31.09 -3.24 -0.57
N ARG A 8 30.73 -4.50 -0.27
CA ARG A 8 30.60 -4.98 1.12
C ARG A 8 31.91 -4.76 1.87
N LEU A 9 31.81 -4.37 3.13
CA LEU A 9 32.96 -4.32 4.02
C LEU A 9 33.37 -5.75 4.38
N VAL A 10 34.64 -6.10 4.12
CA VAL A 10 35.22 -7.41 4.43
C VAL A 10 36.48 -7.21 5.26
N LYS A 11 36.61 -7.96 6.36
CA LYS A 11 37.75 -7.88 7.28
C LYS A 11 39.13 -8.09 6.64
N SER A 12 39.19 -8.78 5.50
CA SER A 12 40.42 -9.01 4.73
C SER A 12 41.02 -7.75 4.13
N ASP A 13 40.20 -6.70 3.96
CA ASP A 13 40.59 -5.47 3.26
C ASP A 13 41.21 -4.44 4.24
N TYR A 14 41.32 -4.78 5.53
CA TYR A 14 41.77 -3.88 6.60
C TYR A 14 42.89 -4.50 7.45
N ALA A 15 43.68 -3.63 8.12
CA ALA A 15 44.73 -4.05 9.02
C ALA A 15 44.17 -4.90 10.19
N LYS A 16 44.92 -5.93 10.59
CA LYS A 16 44.48 -6.91 11.62
C LYS A 16 44.07 -6.28 12.94
N GLU A 17 44.68 -5.16 13.32
CA GLU A 17 44.38 -4.41 14.54
C GLU A 17 42.95 -3.85 14.57
N PHE A 18 42.33 -3.58 13.42
CA PHE A 18 40.95 -3.11 13.32
C PHE A 18 39.93 -4.21 13.04
N SER A 19 40.37 -5.47 12.97
CA SER A 19 39.52 -6.59 12.53
C SER A 19 38.24 -6.78 13.36
N GLY A 20 38.31 -6.64 14.70
CA GLY A 20 37.13 -6.75 15.57
C GLY A 20 36.13 -5.59 15.42
N LEU A 21 36.63 -4.37 15.20
CA LEU A 21 35.80 -3.20 14.91
C LEU A 21 35.13 -3.33 13.54
N ILE A 22 35.88 -3.79 12.53
CA ILE A 22 35.36 -4.02 11.17
C ILE A 22 34.35 -5.16 11.15
N ASP A 23 34.49 -6.23 11.93
CA ASP A 23 33.47 -7.29 12.01
C ASP A 23 32.14 -6.73 12.52
N THR A 24 32.17 -5.91 13.57
CA THR A 24 30.98 -5.30 14.16
C THR A 24 30.33 -4.28 13.20
N LEU A 25 31.14 -3.39 12.62
CA LEU A 25 30.68 -2.37 11.67
C LEU A 25 30.19 -2.98 10.36
N SER A 26 30.87 -4.01 9.85
CA SER A 26 30.49 -4.68 8.61
C SER A 26 29.12 -5.33 8.72
N PHE A 27 28.78 -5.90 9.88
CA PHE A 27 27.45 -6.46 10.11
C PHE A 27 26.36 -5.38 10.02
N THR A 28 26.50 -4.30 10.80
CA THR A 28 25.50 -3.22 10.83
C THR A 28 25.39 -2.49 9.48
N ILE A 29 26.53 -2.13 8.88
CA ILE A 29 26.57 -1.34 7.64
C ILE A 29 26.12 -2.19 6.45
N ASN A 30 26.60 -3.43 6.29
CA ASN A 30 26.21 -4.24 5.14
C ASN A 30 24.70 -4.56 5.20
N ASN A 31 24.15 -4.88 6.38
CA ASN A 31 22.71 -5.16 6.52
C ASN A 31 21.85 -3.92 6.24
N GLY A 32 22.23 -2.76 6.80
CA GLY A 32 21.49 -1.51 6.56
C GLY A 32 21.53 -1.06 5.11
N VAL A 33 22.71 -1.15 4.48
CA VAL A 33 22.89 -0.78 3.07
C VAL A 33 22.17 -1.76 2.15
N GLU A 34 22.15 -3.06 2.45
CA GLU A 34 21.45 -4.06 1.64
C GLU A 34 19.94 -3.81 1.57
N VAL A 35 19.31 -3.45 2.70
CA VAL A 35 17.88 -3.04 2.73
C VAL A 35 17.64 -1.79 1.86
N LEU A 36 18.51 -0.78 1.96
CA LEU A 36 18.43 0.43 1.14
C LEU A 36 18.64 0.14 -0.35
N TYR A 37 19.56 -0.76 -0.70
CA TYR A 37 19.79 -1.16 -2.08
C TYR A 37 18.60 -1.92 -2.65
N GLN A 38 18.00 -2.83 -1.89
CA GLN A 38 16.78 -3.54 -2.32
C GLN A 38 15.63 -2.54 -2.52
N ALA A 39 15.40 -1.66 -1.55
CA ALA A 39 14.41 -0.59 -1.65
C ALA A 39 14.64 0.28 -2.91
N LEU A 40 15.86 0.76 -3.15
CA LEU A 40 16.17 1.62 -4.29
C LEU A 40 16.24 0.87 -5.63
N ASN A 41 16.40 -0.46 -5.63
CA ASN A 41 16.44 -1.28 -6.83
C ASN A 41 15.06 -1.86 -7.22
N LYS A 42 14.03 -1.01 -7.16
CA LYS A 42 12.64 -1.32 -7.56
C LYS A 42 11.92 -2.36 -6.69
N SER A 43 12.42 -2.71 -5.51
CA SER A 43 11.69 -3.57 -4.56
C SER A 43 10.87 -2.77 -3.55
N LEU A 44 10.42 -1.55 -3.89
CA LEU A 44 9.44 -0.83 -3.08
C LEU A 44 8.04 -1.39 -3.35
N SER A 45 7.36 -1.84 -2.29
CA SER A 45 5.94 -2.22 -2.32
C SER A 45 5.09 -1.12 -1.67
N LEU A 46 3.85 -0.97 -2.12
CA LEU A 46 2.89 -0.07 -1.45
C LEU A 46 2.65 -0.50 0.01
N LYS A 47 2.64 -1.81 0.26
CA LYS A 47 2.32 -2.40 1.56
C LYS A 47 3.41 -2.18 2.60
N ASP A 48 4.67 -2.21 2.18
CA ASP A 48 5.81 -2.25 3.10
C ASP A 48 6.62 -0.94 3.10
N ASN A 49 6.52 -0.12 2.05
CA ASN A 49 7.42 1.03 1.86
C ASN A 49 6.72 2.38 1.71
N ILE A 50 5.41 2.41 1.46
CA ILE A 50 4.63 3.64 1.35
C ILE A 50 3.69 3.72 2.56
N ALA A 51 3.64 4.88 3.21
CA ALA A 51 2.70 5.15 4.29
C ALA A 51 1.27 5.19 3.75
N CYS A 52 0.66 4.01 3.65
CA CYS A 52 -0.69 3.84 3.17
C CYS A 52 -1.31 2.59 3.79
N THR A 53 -2.64 2.60 3.90
CA THR A 53 -3.40 1.42 4.29
C THR A 53 -4.02 0.79 3.05
N VAL A 54 -3.74 -0.50 2.82
CA VAL A 54 -4.34 -1.29 1.74
C VAL A 54 -5.40 -2.22 2.33
N LYS A 55 -6.65 -2.12 1.91
CA LYS A 55 -7.75 -3.00 2.36
C LYS A 55 -8.64 -3.42 1.20
N ASP A 56 -9.12 -4.65 1.29
CA ASP A 56 -10.20 -5.14 0.45
C ASP A 56 -11.54 -4.88 1.14
N VAL A 57 -12.45 -4.28 0.39
CA VAL A 57 -13.75 -3.84 0.89
C VAL A 57 -14.84 -4.28 -0.08
N GLN A 58 -15.86 -4.93 0.44
CA GLN A 58 -17.00 -5.35 -0.34
C GLN A 58 -18.06 -4.24 -0.34
N VAL A 59 -18.47 -3.82 -1.53
CA VAL A 59 -19.54 -2.84 -1.74
C VAL A 59 -20.66 -3.47 -2.54
N GLU A 60 -21.89 -3.11 -2.20
CA GLU A 60 -23.08 -3.53 -2.92
C GLU A 60 -23.89 -2.30 -3.28
N LEU A 61 -24.18 -2.12 -4.57
CA LEU A 61 -24.96 -0.99 -5.06
C LEU A 61 -26.42 -1.41 -5.26
N LYS A 62 -27.34 -0.56 -4.84
CA LYS A 62 -28.77 -0.68 -5.17
C LYS A 62 -29.01 -0.33 -6.64
N SER A 63 -30.24 -0.52 -7.11
CA SER A 63 -30.68 -0.18 -8.48
C SER A 63 -30.58 1.31 -8.81
N ASP A 64 -30.49 2.19 -7.81
CA ASP A 64 -30.30 3.64 -7.96
C ASP A 64 -28.81 4.06 -7.96
N GLY A 65 -27.88 3.11 -7.83
CA GLY A 65 -26.45 3.38 -7.74
C GLY A 65 -25.98 3.93 -6.39
N THR A 66 -26.82 3.87 -5.35
CA THR A 66 -26.41 4.14 -3.96
C THR A 66 -25.93 2.88 -3.26
N LEU A 67 -25.19 3.03 -2.16
CA LEU A 67 -24.74 1.89 -1.37
C LEU A 67 -25.92 1.22 -0.64
N ARG A 68 -25.92 -0.11 -0.65
CA ARG A 68 -26.96 -0.91 0.02
C ARG A 68 -26.88 -0.79 1.54
N ALA A 69 -25.66 -0.73 2.07
CA ALA A 69 -25.34 -0.59 3.48
C ALA A 69 -24.14 0.34 3.65
N ASP A 70 -23.99 0.92 4.84
CA ASP A 70 -22.80 1.70 5.19
C ASP A 70 -21.58 0.78 5.18
N VAL A 71 -20.53 1.23 4.51
CA VAL A 71 -19.29 0.47 4.37
C VAL A 71 -18.16 1.25 5.03
N SER A 72 -17.45 0.61 5.93
CA SER A 72 -16.31 1.21 6.62
C SER A 72 -15.15 0.24 6.74
N PHE A 73 -13.94 0.77 6.79
CA PHE A 73 -12.74 -0.01 7.05
C PHE A 73 -11.82 0.71 8.05
N SER A 74 -11.00 -0.07 8.75
CA SER A 74 -10.00 0.45 9.66
C SER A 74 -8.70 0.78 8.92
N LEU A 75 -8.10 1.90 9.31
CA LEU A 75 -6.77 2.34 8.95
C LEU A 75 -5.74 1.66 9.86
N ASP A 76 -4.58 1.38 9.30
CA ASP A 76 -3.46 0.82 10.06
C ASP A 76 -2.83 1.92 10.97
N THR A 77 -2.96 3.20 10.58
CA THR A 77 -2.53 4.37 11.34
C THR A 77 -3.72 5.28 11.72
N SER A 78 -3.51 6.21 12.65
CA SER A 78 -4.49 7.27 12.97
C SER A 78 -4.22 8.58 12.25
N ASN A 79 -3.33 8.58 11.26
CA ASN A 79 -2.97 9.77 10.52
C ASN A 79 -4.15 10.21 9.64
N ARG A 80 -4.16 11.48 9.27
CA ARG A 80 -5.17 12.00 8.36
C ARG A 80 -4.94 11.39 6.98
N VAL A 81 -6.01 10.87 6.38
CA VAL A 81 -5.97 10.34 5.02
C VAL A 81 -6.10 11.49 4.03
N LEU A 82 -5.15 11.59 3.10
CA LEU A 82 -5.17 12.59 2.02
C LEU A 82 -6.13 12.21 0.89
N GLY A 83 -6.23 10.91 0.60
CA GLY A 83 -7.08 10.39 -0.44
C GLY A 83 -7.18 8.87 -0.41
N VAL A 84 -8.25 8.35 -0.99
CA VAL A 84 -8.48 6.92 -1.18
C VAL A 84 -8.61 6.66 -2.68
N ILE A 85 -7.86 5.71 -3.20
CA ILE A 85 -7.95 5.26 -4.59
C ILE A 85 -8.38 3.80 -4.66
N VAL A 86 -9.09 3.45 -5.73
CA VAL A 86 -9.45 2.08 -6.06
C VAL A 86 -8.40 1.51 -7.00
N LEU A 87 -7.67 0.48 -6.57
CA LEU A 87 -6.69 -0.20 -7.43
C LEU A 87 -7.33 -1.28 -8.29
N ASN A 88 -8.31 -1.98 -7.73
CA ASN A 88 -8.97 -3.09 -8.40
C ASN A 88 -10.45 -3.15 -7.99
N ALA A 89 -11.30 -3.52 -8.92
CA ALA A 89 -12.74 -3.69 -8.71
C ALA A 89 -13.21 -4.97 -9.42
N ILE A 90 -13.55 -5.98 -8.64
CA ILE A 90 -14.01 -7.28 -9.16
C ILE A 90 -15.47 -7.47 -8.80
N ASN A 91 -16.32 -7.62 -9.81
CA ASN A 91 -17.72 -7.97 -9.57
C ASN A 91 -17.83 -9.41 -9.06
N THR A 92 -18.40 -9.58 -7.87
CA THR A 92 -18.56 -10.89 -7.24
C THR A 92 -19.82 -11.63 -7.68
N ASN A 93 -20.80 -10.92 -8.25
CA ASN A 93 -22.04 -11.51 -8.75
C ASN A 93 -21.88 -11.99 -10.20
N ASN A 94 -21.13 -11.24 -11.02
CA ASN A 94 -20.86 -11.60 -12.40
C ASN A 94 -19.55 -10.96 -12.87
N SER A 95 -18.49 -11.77 -13.00
CA SER A 95 -17.14 -11.31 -13.37
C SER A 95 -17.03 -10.75 -14.80
N THR A 96 -18.05 -10.91 -15.64
CA THR A 96 -18.08 -10.33 -16.99
C THR A 96 -18.53 -8.87 -17.01
N ILE A 97 -19.16 -8.39 -15.93
CA ILE A 97 -19.59 -7.01 -15.79
C ILE A 97 -18.46 -6.19 -15.17
N LEU A 98 -17.93 -5.26 -15.95
CA LEU A 98 -16.85 -4.35 -15.56
C LEU A 98 -17.40 -3.03 -14.99
N PRO A 99 -16.57 -2.25 -14.27
CA PRO A 99 -16.90 -0.86 -13.92
C PRO A 99 -17.23 -0.01 -15.16
N ASP A 100 -18.24 0.86 -15.06
CA ASP A 100 -18.64 1.77 -16.14
C ASP A 100 -17.60 2.87 -16.39
N SER A 101 -16.87 3.24 -15.34
CA SER A 101 -15.77 4.21 -15.37
C SER A 101 -14.80 3.96 -14.22
N ALA A 102 -13.72 4.75 -14.14
CA ALA A 102 -12.78 4.67 -13.03
C ALA A 102 -13.51 4.91 -11.69
N PRO A 103 -13.54 3.93 -10.76
CA PRO A 103 -14.31 4.08 -9.55
C PRO A 103 -13.77 5.20 -8.65
N PHE A 104 -14.66 6.06 -8.18
CA PHE A 104 -14.34 7.13 -7.24
C PHE A 104 -15.06 6.90 -5.91
N ILE A 105 -14.35 7.14 -4.81
CA ILE A 105 -14.86 6.94 -3.45
C ILE A 105 -14.96 8.27 -2.74
N ALA A 106 -16.18 8.65 -2.37
CA ALA A 106 -16.42 9.71 -1.40
C ALA A 106 -16.40 9.09 0.00
N PHE A 107 -15.54 9.61 0.87
CA PHE A 107 -15.35 9.07 2.21
C PHE A 107 -15.28 10.18 3.26
N SER A 108 -15.50 9.79 4.51
CA SER A 108 -15.22 10.59 5.70
C SER A 108 -14.32 9.79 6.64
N GLN A 109 -13.48 10.49 7.40
CA GLN A 109 -12.59 9.87 8.38
C GLN A 109 -13.03 10.25 9.79
N SER A 110 -13.08 9.25 10.68
CA SER A 110 -13.22 9.42 12.11
C SER A 110 -12.16 8.59 12.82
N GLY A 111 -11.09 9.26 13.28
CA GLY A 111 -9.94 8.59 13.89
C GLY A 111 -9.30 7.56 12.94
N LYS A 112 -9.27 6.29 13.37
CA LYS A 112 -8.74 5.16 12.59
C LYS A 112 -9.76 4.52 11.65
N THR A 113 -10.93 5.10 11.47
CA THR A 113 -11.99 4.51 10.64
C THR A 113 -12.32 5.42 9.46
N ILE A 114 -12.34 4.83 8.27
CA ILE A 114 -12.86 5.47 7.06
C ILE A 114 -14.25 4.91 6.81
N THR A 115 -15.23 5.80 6.66
CA THR A 115 -16.59 5.47 6.27
C THR A 115 -16.83 5.96 4.85
N ILE A 116 -17.21 5.03 3.98
CA ILE A 116 -17.50 5.31 2.57
C ILE A 116 -18.93 5.82 2.46
N SER A 117 -19.09 7.06 2.03
CA SER A 117 -20.39 7.70 1.86
C SER A 117 -21.00 7.42 0.50
N ALA A 118 -20.17 7.32 -0.54
CA ALA A 118 -20.62 6.97 -1.88
C ALA A 118 -19.49 6.38 -2.72
N VAL A 119 -19.87 5.51 -3.66
CA VAL A 119 -18.97 5.02 -4.72
C VAL A 119 -19.61 5.34 -6.06
N LYS A 120 -18.83 5.94 -6.97
CA LYS A 120 -19.24 6.26 -8.34
C LYS A 120 -18.39 5.47 -9.33
N GLY A 121 -18.92 5.25 -10.54
CA GLY A 121 -18.24 4.52 -11.61
C GLY A 121 -18.44 3.00 -11.60
N LEU A 122 -19.27 2.49 -10.69
CA LEU A 122 -19.69 1.09 -10.66
C LEU A 122 -21.15 0.95 -11.14
N PRO A 123 -21.47 -0.12 -11.90
CA PRO A 123 -22.83 -0.38 -12.35
C PRO A 123 -23.78 -0.67 -11.18
N ALA A 124 -25.00 -0.14 -11.28
CA ALA A 124 -26.04 -0.29 -10.28
C ALA A 124 -26.53 -1.75 -10.15
N GLY A 125 -27.00 -2.12 -8.96
CA GLY A 125 -27.53 -3.47 -8.69
C GLY A 125 -26.47 -4.58 -8.63
N GLN A 126 -25.19 -4.22 -8.64
CA GLN A 126 -24.07 -5.14 -8.64
C GLN A 126 -23.31 -5.10 -7.31
N LYS A 127 -22.54 -6.16 -7.07
CA LYS A 127 -21.71 -6.32 -5.88
C LYS A 127 -20.26 -6.46 -6.29
N PHE A 128 -19.40 -5.65 -5.70
CA PHE A 128 -17.98 -5.59 -6.04
C PHE A 128 -17.11 -5.81 -4.81
N ASN A 129 -15.98 -6.49 -5.01
CA ASN A 129 -14.86 -6.45 -4.08
C ASN A 129 -13.86 -5.42 -4.60
N LEU A 130 -13.58 -4.39 -3.80
CA LEU A 130 -12.69 -3.29 -4.14
C LEU A 130 -11.41 -3.38 -3.33
N THR A 131 -10.26 -3.33 -4.00
CA THR A 131 -8.97 -3.15 -3.34
C THR A 131 -8.67 -1.66 -3.26
N LEU A 132 -8.66 -1.13 -2.04
CA LEU A 132 -8.52 0.30 -1.75
C LEU A 132 -7.14 0.60 -1.18
N VAL A 133 -6.59 1.75 -1.55
CA VAL A 133 -5.40 2.34 -0.92
C VAL A 133 -5.77 3.69 -0.35
N ALA A 134 -5.66 3.82 0.97
CA ALA A 134 -5.77 5.09 1.68
C ALA A 134 -4.35 5.64 1.91
N PHE A 135 -4.05 6.82 1.38
CA PHE A 135 -2.76 7.47 1.56
C PHE A 135 -2.77 8.32 2.83
N ASP A 136 -1.83 8.04 3.72
CA ASP A 136 -1.67 8.78 4.96
C ASP A 136 -0.85 10.05 4.69
N SER A 137 -1.15 11.13 5.42
CA SER A 137 -0.36 12.37 5.45
C SER A 137 0.84 12.27 6.38
#